data_AF-A0A832SPU0-F1
#
_entry.id   AF-A0A832SPU0-F1
#
_cell.length_a   1.000
_cell.length_b   1.000
_cell.length_c   1.000
_cell.angle_alpha   90.00
_cell.angle_beta   90.00
_cell.angle_gamma   90.00
#
_symmetry.space_group_name_H-M   'P 1'
#
loop_
_entity.id
_entity.type
_entity.pdbx_description
1 polymer ?
#
loop_
_entity_poly.entity_id
_entity_poly.type
_entity_poly.pdbx_seq_one_letter_code
_entity_poly.pdbx_strand_id
1 'polypeptide(L)'
;STNDKKINQKIINHAKKKKIIVYSSDNPEDSDFSNAAIIDFKKMIQVAIFTGGRSPVMSKKIKSKVEIVLKKVISKEDIAQIKIQKTSRKIAKEVIHSQSERKECLRSIMTDNRIDQLIKDGQIKKAEKRATEIIKKWK
;
A
#
# COMPACT_ATOMS: atom_id res chain seq x y z
N SER A 1 22.24 13.80 2.56
CA SER A 1 23.62 13.48 2.20
C SER A 1 24.39 14.78 2.05
N THR A 2 25.66 14.82 2.45
CA THR A 2 26.58 15.93 2.17
C THR A 2 27.68 15.43 1.24
N ASN A 3 28.45 16.33 0.63
CA ASN A 3 29.58 15.95 -0.22
C ASN A 3 30.83 15.54 0.59
N ASP A 4 30.79 15.61 1.93
CA ASP A 4 31.92 15.26 2.80
C ASP A 4 31.70 13.89 3.45
N LYS A 5 32.51 12.91 3.04
CA LYS A 5 32.47 11.54 3.56
C LYS A 5 32.73 11.46 5.07
N LYS A 6 33.61 12.30 5.62
CA LYS A 6 33.92 12.31 7.07
C LYS A 6 32.73 12.83 7.86
N ILE A 7 32.06 13.87 7.36
CA ILE A 7 30.83 14.38 7.98
C ILE A 7 29.73 13.31 7.91
N ASN A 8 29.52 12.69 6.75
CA ASN A 8 28.53 11.62 6.57
C ASN A 8 28.78 10.47 7.57
N GLN A 9 30.02 10.00 7.74
CA GLN A 9 30.33 8.94 8.71
C GLN A 9 30.10 9.37 10.17
N LYS A 10 30.43 10.61 10.54
CA LYS A 10 30.14 11.14 11.89
C LYS A 10 28.64 11.13 12.17
N ILE A 11 27.82 11.52 11.19
CA ILE A 11 26.34 11.49 11.29
C ILE A 11 25.84 10.06 11.46
N ILE A 12 26.32 9.12 10.64
CA ILE A 12 25.97 7.69 10.73
C ILE A 12 26.28 7.14 12.12
N ASN A 13 27.51 7.34 12.60
CA ASN A 13 27.94 6.84 13.90
C ASN A 13 27.12 7.45 15.05
N HIS A 14 26.78 8.74 14.97
CA HIS A 14 25.93 9.40 15.97
C HIS A 14 24.50 8.84 15.96
N ALA A 15 23.92 8.62 14.78
CA ALA A 15 22.59 8.04 14.61
C ALA A 15 22.54 6.60 15.16
N LYS A 16 23.51 5.74 14.80
CA LYS A 16 23.62 4.36 15.29
C LYS A 16 23.73 4.30 16.81
N LYS A 17 24.55 5.16 17.44
CA LYS A 17 24.64 5.26 18.92
C LYS A 17 23.30 5.59 19.58
N LYS A 18 22.43 6.34 18.90
CA LYS A 18 21.09 6.69 19.36
C LYS A 18 20.00 5.72 18.92
N LYS A 19 20.37 4.60 18.27
CA LYS A 19 19.43 3.61 17.69
C LYS A 19 18.44 4.25 16.69
N ILE A 20 18.88 5.29 15.99
CA ILE A 20 18.12 5.93 14.92
C ILE A 20 18.49 5.23 13.61
N ILE A 21 17.48 4.80 12.86
CA ILE A 21 17.65 4.19 11.54
C ILE A 21 18.28 5.21 10.59
N VAL A 22 19.40 4.84 9.96
CA VAL A 22 20.16 5.71 9.05
C VAL A 22 20.32 5.09 7.67
N TYR A 23 20.29 5.94 6.65
CA TYR A 23 20.62 5.59 5.27
C TYR A 23 21.71 6.52 4.75
N SER A 24 22.70 5.93 4.09
CA SER A 24 23.77 6.61 3.38
C SER A 24 23.75 6.20 1.92
N SER A 25 23.64 7.17 1.03
CA SER A 25 23.73 6.93 -0.42
C SER A 25 25.09 6.39 -0.85
N ASP A 26 26.14 6.78 -0.12
CA ASP A 26 27.53 6.55 -0.52
C ASP A 26 28.12 5.32 0.19
N ASN A 27 27.55 4.93 1.33
CA ASN A 27 27.96 3.75 2.11
C ASN A 27 26.76 2.83 2.37
N PRO A 28 26.33 2.03 1.36
CA PRO A 28 25.19 1.12 1.51
C PRO A 28 25.37 0.06 2.61
N GLU A 29 26.60 -0.40 2.84
CA GLU A 29 26.92 -1.40 3.89
C GLU A 29 26.67 -0.88 5.30
N ASP A 30 26.82 0.44 5.49
CA ASP A 30 26.63 1.11 6.76
C ASP A 30 25.18 1.58 6.97
N SER A 31 24.30 1.32 6.01
CA SER A 31 22.90 1.74 6.03
C SER A 31 21.99 0.67 6.62
N ASP A 32 21.02 1.09 7.43
CA ASP A 32 20.03 0.20 8.05
C ASP A 32 18.92 -0.21 7.06
N PHE A 33 18.76 0.54 5.97
CA PHE A 33 17.82 0.24 4.88
C PHE A 33 18.42 0.63 3.54
N SER A 34 17.73 0.26 2.45
CA SER A 34 18.14 0.63 1.10
C SER A 34 16.99 1.28 0.34
N ASN A 35 17.32 2.09 -0.66
CA ASN A 35 16.31 2.66 -1.53
C ASN A 35 15.72 1.58 -2.45
N ALA A 36 14.41 1.39 -2.35
CA ALA A 36 13.69 0.46 -3.21
C ALA A 36 13.43 1.04 -4.60
N ALA A 37 13.33 0.16 -5.60
CA ALA A 37 12.64 0.48 -6.83
C ALA A 37 11.12 0.35 -6.60
N ILE A 38 10.41 1.48 -6.54
CA ILE A 38 8.98 1.52 -6.19
C ILE A 38 8.12 1.58 -7.46
N ILE A 39 7.10 0.73 -7.53
CA ILE A 39 5.96 0.84 -8.44
C ILE A 39 4.80 1.41 -7.64
N ASP A 40 4.14 2.43 -8.17
CA ASP A 40 2.98 3.08 -7.53
C ASP A 40 1.78 3.05 -8.50
N PHE A 41 0.69 2.42 -8.06
CA PHE A 41 -0.60 2.44 -8.75
C PHE A 41 -1.54 3.37 -8.01
N LYS A 42 -1.70 4.58 -8.55
CA LYS A 42 -2.66 5.60 -8.10
C LYS A 42 -2.57 5.91 -6.59
N LYS A 43 -1.38 5.78 -5.99
CA LYS A 43 -1.13 5.94 -4.54
C LYS A 43 -1.98 5.03 -3.65
N MET A 44 -2.50 3.93 -4.19
CA MET A 44 -3.31 2.95 -3.44
C MET A 44 -2.61 1.60 -3.31
N ILE A 45 -1.85 1.20 -4.31
CA ILE A 45 -1.06 -0.03 -4.30
C ILE A 45 0.38 0.36 -4.60
N GLN A 46 1.29 -0.03 -3.72
CA GLN A 46 2.71 0.18 -3.88
C GLN A 46 3.44 -1.15 -3.79
N VAL A 47 4.41 -1.35 -4.69
CA VAL A 47 5.30 -2.52 -4.67
C VAL A 47 6.73 -2.01 -4.62
N ALA A 48 7.46 -2.42 -3.60
CA ALA A 48 8.85 -2.03 -3.39
C ALA A 48 9.77 -3.23 -3.65
N ILE A 49 10.74 -3.06 -4.55
CA ILE A 49 11.69 -4.11 -4.91
C ILE A 49 13.06 -3.76 -4.34
N PHE A 50 13.59 -4.65 -3.50
CA PHE A 50 14.87 -4.50 -2.83
C PHE A 50 15.84 -5.59 -3.30
N THR A 51 17.10 -5.20 -3.52
CA THR A 51 18.23 -6.12 -3.70
C THR A 51 19.24 -5.99 -2.55
N GLY A 52 18.86 -5.34 -1.45
CA GLY A 52 19.76 -5.02 -0.33
C GLY A 52 20.98 -4.21 -0.73
N GLY A 53 20.82 -3.22 -1.64
CA GLY A 53 21.94 -2.41 -2.15
C GLY A 53 22.87 -3.10 -3.15
N ARG A 54 22.81 -4.43 -3.30
CA ARG A 54 23.73 -5.22 -4.15
C ARG A 54 23.70 -4.87 -5.63
N SER A 55 22.52 -4.53 -6.17
CA SER A 55 22.39 -4.15 -7.58
C SER A 55 21.19 -3.22 -7.83
N PRO A 56 21.38 -1.90 -7.69
CA PRO A 56 20.34 -0.91 -7.99
C PRO A 56 19.88 -0.95 -9.46
N VAL A 57 20.77 -1.35 -10.37
CA VAL A 57 20.43 -1.53 -11.79
C VAL A 57 19.48 -2.71 -11.96
N MET A 58 19.75 -3.83 -11.28
CA MET A 58 18.89 -5.01 -11.38
C MET A 58 17.53 -4.80 -10.72
N SER A 59 17.45 -4.07 -9.59
CA SER A 59 16.17 -3.74 -8.97
C SER A 59 15.26 -2.91 -9.91
N LYS A 60 15.84 -1.95 -10.65
CA LYS A 60 15.13 -1.18 -11.70
C LYS A 60 14.70 -2.05 -12.89
N LYS A 61 15.54 -3.01 -13.31
CA LYS A 61 15.20 -3.96 -14.39
C LYS A 61 14.03 -4.86 -13.99
N ILE A 62 14.05 -5.41 -12.78
CA ILE A 62 12.96 -6.24 -12.24
C ILE A 62 11.69 -5.40 -12.08
N LYS A 63 11.81 -4.18 -11.53
CA LYS A 63 10.68 -3.22 -11.44
C LYS A 63 9.97 -3.08 -12.77
N SER A 64 10.70 -2.82 -13.84
CA SER A 64 10.11 -2.62 -15.18
C SER A 64 9.34 -3.85 -15.66
N LYS A 65 9.88 -5.06 -15.44
CA LYS A 65 9.21 -6.33 -15.77
C LYS A 65 7.93 -6.54 -14.96
N VAL A 66 8.02 -6.33 -13.64
CA VAL A 66 6.89 -6.50 -12.72
C VAL A 66 5.79 -5.48 -13.01
N GLU A 67 6.16 -4.23 -13.31
CA GLU A 67 5.20 -3.17 -13.62
C GLU A 67 4.35 -3.50 -14.86
N ILE A 68 4.93 -4.10 -15.90
CA ILE A 68 4.19 -4.57 -17.08
C ILE A 68 3.14 -5.61 -16.70
N VAL A 69 3.51 -6.58 -15.86
CA VAL A 69 2.60 -7.64 -15.41
C VAL A 69 1.49 -7.06 -14.54
N LEU A 70 1.86 -6.26 -13.54
CA LEU A 70 0.90 -5.66 -12.61
C LEU A 70 -0.11 -4.72 -13.30
N LYS A 71 0.30 -3.98 -14.35
CA LYS A 71 -0.63 -3.18 -15.16
C LYS A 71 -1.71 -4.01 -15.86
N LYS A 72 -1.47 -5.30 -16.11
CA LYS A 72 -2.44 -6.23 -16.72
C LYS A 72 -3.32 -6.91 -15.67
N VAL A 73 -2.78 -7.14 -14.47
CA VAL A 73 -3.47 -7.87 -13.39
C VAL A 73 -4.32 -6.94 -12.53
N ILE A 74 -3.80 -5.77 -12.17
CA ILE A 74 -4.50 -4.80 -11.33
C ILE A 74 -5.48 -4.02 -12.20
N SER A 75 -6.76 -4.28 -11.97
CA SER A 75 -7.87 -3.73 -12.73
C SER A 75 -8.35 -2.38 -12.15
N LYS A 76 -9.25 -1.68 -12.86
CA LYS A 76 -9.86 -0.45 -12.32
C LYS A 76 -10.86 -0.80 -11.21
N GLU A 77 -11.43 -1.98 -11.30
CA GLU A 77 -12.37 -2.60 -10.37
C GLU A 77 -11.69 -2.83 -9.01
N ASP A 78 -10.46 -3.35 -8.99
CA ASP A 78 -9.68 -3.51 -7.76
C ASP A 78 -9.49 -2.16 -7.03
N ILE A 79 -9.15 -1.12 -7.78
CA ILE A 79 -8.97 0.23 -7.24
C ILE A 79 -10.29 0.80 -6.69
N ALA A 80 -11.41 0.55 -7.37
CA ALA A 80 -12.72 0.96 -6.90
C ALA A 80 -13.11 0.21 -5.62
N GLN A 81 -12.83 -1.10 -5.55
CA GLN A 81 -13.12 -1.93 -4.41
C GLN A 81 -12.31 -1.49 -3.17
N ILE A 82 -11.04 -1.10 -3.36
CA ILE A 82 -10.22 -0.51 -2.28
C ILE A 82 -10.89 0.77 -1.72
N LYS A 83 -11.43 1.63 -2.59
CA LYS A 83 -12.10 2.87 -2.17
C LYS A 83 -13.38 2.58 -1.39
N ILE A 84 -14.22 1.67 -1.90
CA ILE A 84 -15.46 1.26 -1.23
C ILE A 84 -15.12 0.70 0.15
N GLN A 85 -14.17 -0.23 0.22
CA GLN A 85 -13.74 -0.81 1.50
C GLN A 85 -13.20 0.22 2.49
N LYS A 86 -12.47 1.24 2.02
CA LYS A 86 -12.00 2.33 2.88
C LYS A 86 -13.18 3.09 3.51
N THR A 87 -14.17 3.46 2.71
CA THR A 87 -15.37 4.15 3.19
C THR A 87 -16.20 3.25 4.11
N SER A 88 -16.42 1.99 3.72
CA SER A 88 -17.14 0.98 4.50
C SER A 88 -16.51 0.73 5.87
N ARG A 89 -15.18 0.66 5.97
CA ARG A 89 -14.46 0.52 7.25
C ARG A 89 -14.76 1.67 8.22
N LYS A 90 -14.81 2.89 7.70
CA LYS A 90 -15.11 4.08 8.51
C LYS A 90 -16.53 4.00 9.08
N ILE A 91 -17.51 3.73 8.23
CA ILE A 91 -18.93 3.61 8.63
C ILE A 91 -19.13 2.43 9.57
N ALA A 92 -18.58 1.25 9.25
CA ALA A 92 -18.71 0.05 10.08
C ALA A 92 -18.12 0.26 11.48
N LYS A 93 -17.07 1.06 11.64
CA LYS A 93 -16.51 1.41 12.96
C LYS A 93 -17.49 2.20 13.83
N GLU A 94 -18.33 3.02 13.22
CA GLU A 94 -19.33 3.85 13.90
C GLU A 94 -20.62 3.06 14.21
N VAL A 95 -20.97 2.08 13.37
CA VAL A 95 -22.24 1.32 13.48
C VAL A 95 -22.09 0.02 14.26
N ILE A 96 -20.99 -0.70 14.09
CA ILE A 96 -20.80 -2.05 14.64
C ILE A 96 -19.74 -2.01 15.74
N HIS A 97 -20.14 -2.37 16.96
CA HIS A 97 -19.26 -2.29 18.13
C HIS A 97 -18.17 -3.38 18.10
N SER A 98 -18.54 -4.62 17.79
CA SER A 98 -17.61 -5.75 17.81
C SER A 98 -16.61 -5.71 16.66
N GLN A 99 -15.35 -6.00 16.95
CA GLN A 99 -14.32 -6.13 15.93
C GLN A 99 -14.53 -7.37 15.03
N SER A 100 -15.04 -8.48 15.58
CA SER A 100 -15.30 -9.70 14.81
C SER A 100 -16.41 -9.47 13.79
N GLU A 101 -17.53 -8.88 14.21
CA GLU A 101 -18.67 -8.55 13.34
C GLU A 101 -18.28 -7.53 12.28
N ARG A 102 -17.47 -6.51 12.62
CA ARG A 102 -16.93 -5.58 11.62
C ARG A 102 -16.13 -6.30 10.54
N LYS A 103 -15.27 -7.25 10.92
CA LYS A 103 -14.47 -8.02 9.96
C LYS A 103 -15.37 -8.86 9.05
N GLU A 104 -16.40 -9.48 9.60
CA GLU A 104 -17.35 -10.30 8.85
C GLU A 104 -18.20 -9.46 7.90
N CYS A 105 -18.74 -8.34 8.37
CA CYS A 105 -19.45 -7.35 7.57
C CYS A 105 -18.61 -6.87 6.38
N LEU A 106 -17.35 -6.45 6.62
CA LEU A 106 -16.47 -5.99 5.55
C LEU A 106 -16.11 -7.11 4.55
N ARG A 107 -16.04 -8.36 5.02
CA ARG A 107 -15.88 -9.52 4.14
C ARG A 107 -17.12 -9.71 3.26
N SER A 108 -18.32 -9.59 3.83
CA SER A 108 -19.57 -9.70 3.06
C SER A 108 -19.68 -8.63 1.96
N ILE A 109 -19.21 -7.40 2.23
CA ILE A 109 -19.13 -6.32 1.23
C ILE A 109 -18.10 -6.65 0.15
N MET A 110 -16.97 -7.27 0.51
CA MET A 110 -15.93 -7.67 -0.45
C MET A 110 -16.43 -8.68 -1.48
N THR A 111 -17.34 -9.56 -1.07
CA THR A 111 -17.83 -10.69 -1.87
C THR A 111 -19.26 -10.49 -2.39
N ASP A 112 -19.82 -9.29 -2.29
CA ASP A 112 -21.18 -9.01 -2.79
C ASP A 112 -21.14 -8.83 -4.31
N ASN A 113 -21.71 -9.81 -5.02
CA ASN A 113 -21.76 -9.83 -6.50
C ASN A 113 -22.42 -8.57 -7.10
N ARG A 114 -23.34 -7.91 -6.37
CA ARG A 114 -24.01 -6.71 -6.87
C ARG A 114 -23.12 -5.49 -6.75
N ILE A 115 -22.31 -5.39 -5.70
CA ILE A 115 -21.23 -4.39 -5.62
C ILE A 115 -20.27 -4.57 -6.79
N ASP A 116 -19.81 -5.79 -7.05
CA ASP A 116 -18.91 -6.08 -8.17
C ASP A 116 -19.51 -5.68 -9.52
N GLN A 117 -20.78 -6.01 -9.76
CA GLN A 117 -21.46 -5.61 -11.00
C GLN A 117 -21.60 -4.08 -11.12
N LEU A 118 -21.97 -3.40 -10.04
CA LEU A 118 -22.07 -1.94 -10.03
C LEU A 118 -20.72 -1.26 -10.30
N ILE A 119 -19.62 -1.85 -9.81
CA ILE A 119 -18.27 -1.37 -10.12
C ILE A 119 -17.94 -1.56 -11.60
N LYS A 120 -18.21 -2.75 -12.16
CA LYS A 120 -18.01 -3.04 -13.60
C LYS A 120 -18.81 -2.11 -14.50
N ASP A 121 -20.02 -1.74 -14.08
CA ASP A 121 -20.89 -0.80 -14.80
C ASP A 121 -20.48 0.68 -14.59
N GLY A 122 -19.42 0.96 -13.82
CA GLY A 122 -18.99 2.32 -13.49
C GLY A 122 -19.87 3.07 -12.48
N GLN A 123 -20.85 2.39 -11.87
CA GLN A 123 -21.86 2.96 -10.96
C GLN A 123 -21.37 3.02 -9.50
N ILE A 124 -20.21 3.65 -9.27
CA ILE A 124 -19.51 3.64 -7.96
C ILE A 124 -20.37 4.14 -6.80
N LYS A 125 -21.12 5.24 -6.98
CA LYS A 125 -21.99 5.78 -5.91
C LYS A 125 -23.09 4.78 -5.49
N LYS A 126 -23.60 3.98 -6.42
CA LYS A 126 -24.59 2.94 -6.11
C LYS A 126 -23.94 1.78 -5.37
N ALA A 127 -22.70 1.43 -5.72
CA ALA A 127 -21.92 0.42 -5.01
C ALA A 127 -21.66 0.83 -3.55
N GLU A 128 -21.28 2.09 -3.31
CA GLU A 128 -21.10 2.65 -1.96
C GLU A 128 -22.42 2.67 -1.16
N LYS A 129 -23.54 3.02 -1.80
CA LYS A 129 -24.87 2.94 -1.19
C LYS A 129 -25.21 1.51 -0.77
N ARG A 130 -24.99 0.53 -1.66
CA ARG A 130 -25.19 -0.89 -1.36
C ARG A 130 -24.32 -1.36 -0.18
N ALA A 131 -23.05 -0.98 -0.14
CA ALA A 131 -22.16 -1.29 0.98
C ALA A 131 -22.69 -0.71 2.30
N THR A 132 -23.21 0.52 2.27
CA THR A 132 -23.82 1.17 3.44
C THR A 132 -25.09 0.47 3.89
N GLU A 133 -25.94 0.04 2.96
CA GLU A 133 -27.14 -0.76 3.25
C GLU A 133 -26.78 -2.10 3.89
N ILE A 134 -25.71 -2.76 3.45
CA ILE A 134 -25.19 -3.97 4.10
C ILE A 134 -24.82 -3.64 5.54
N ILE A 135 -23.96 -2.64 5.78
CA ILE A 135 -23.50 -2.27 7.13
C ILE A 135 -24.67 -2.01 8.09
N LYS A 136 -25.71 -1.30 7.63
CA LYS A 136 -26.88 -0.98 8.47
C LYS A 136 -27.67 -2.20 8.94
N LYS A 137 -27.54 -3.36 8.27
CA LYS A 137 -28.18 -4.62 8.69
C LYS A 137 -27.44 -5.34 9.82
N TRP A 138 -26.21 -4.93 10.11
CA TRP A 138 -25.40 -5.44 11.22
C TRP A 138 -25.52 -4.55 12.47
N LYS A 139 -26.45 -3.59 12.46
CA LYS A 139 -26.80 -2.79 13.63
C LYS A 139 -27.59 -3.63 14.62
#